data_AF-A0A2P6SIC1-F1
#
_entry.id   AF-A0A2P6SIC1-F1
#
_cell.length_a   1.000
_cell.length_b   1.000
_cell.length_c   1.000
_cell.angle_alpha   90.00
_cell.angle_beta   90.00
_cell.angle_gamma   90.00
#
_symmetry.space_group_name_H-M   'P 1'
#
loop_
_entity.id
_entity.type
_entity.pdbx_description
1 polymer ?
#
loop_
_entity_poly.entity_id
_entity_poly.type
_entity_poly.pdbx_seq_one_letter_code
_entity_poly.pdbx_strand_id
1 'polypeptide(L)' 'MASIKHSLQLLLTAFILFSMQCSIFIEATKSNSGFKNITVACIAEERKALLKHKQGLKDPSGQLSTWVGEDCCKWTGVG' A
#
# COMPACT_ATOMS: atom_id res chain seq x y z
N MET A 1 29.54 10.16 -10.23
CA MET A 1 28.22 9.51 -10.40
C MET A 1 27.54 9.13 -9.07
N ALA A 2 27.94 9.71 -7.93
CA ALA A 2 27.32 9.42 -6.62
C ALA A 2 25.99 10.17 -6.39
N SER A 3 25.85 11.37 -6.97
CA SER A 3 24.65 12.21 -6.81
C SER A 3 23.40 11.61 -7.48
N ILE A 4 23.56 10.98 -8.65
CA ILE A 4 22.45 10.33 -9.38
C ILE A 4 21.98 9.07 -8.64
N LYS A 5 22.91 8.29 -8.08
CA LYS A 5 22.58 7.10 -7.28
C LYS A 5 21.79 7.47 -6.02
N HIS A 6 22.18 8.56 -5.36
CA HIS A 6 21.50 9.06 -4.18
C HIS A 6 20.12 9.64 -4.52
N SER A 7 20.01 10.39 -5.62
CA SER A 7 18.73 10.90 -6.12
C SER A 7 17.76 9.76 -6.47
N LEU A 8 18.24 8.72 -7.16
CA LEU A 8 17.46 7.53 -7.48
C LEU A 8 17.05 6.75 -6.23
N GLN A 9 17.96 6.62 -5.25
CA GLN A 9 17.66 6.01 -3.96
C GLN A 9 16.55 6.78 -3.23
N LEU A 10 16.58 8.11 -3.23
CA LEU A 10 15.55 8.95 -2.61
C LEU A 10 14.18 8.79 -3.28
N LEU A 11 14.14 8.73 -4.61
CA LEU A 11 12.92 8.49 -5.37
C LEU A 11 12.33 7.09 -5.10
N LEU A 12 13.18 6.07 -5.05
CA LEU A 12 12.77 4.71 -4.70
C LEU A 12 12.23 4.65 -3.26
N THR A 13 12.91 5.31 -2.30
CA THR A 13 12.40 5.37 -0.92
C THR A 13 11.06 6.10 -0.82
N ALA A 14 10.87 7.20 -1.56
CA ALA A 14 9.60 7.93 -1.57
C ALA A 14 8.47 7.12 -2.24
N PHE A 15 8.78 6.39 -3.30
CA PHE A 15 7.83 5.50 -3.98
C PHE A 15 7.43 4.32 -3.08
N ILE A 16 8.40 3.75 -2.34
CA ILE A 16 8.14 2.72 -1.32
C ILE A 16 7.25 3.29 -0.21
N LEU A 17 7.52 4.50 0.30
CA LEU A 17 6.68 5.14 1.32
C LEU A 17 5.26 5.44 0.83
N PHE A 18 5.10 5.85 -0.43
CA PHE A 18 3.79 6.08 -1.07
C PHE A 18 3.04 4.77 -1.37
N SER A 19 3.76 3.68 -1.68
CA SER A 19 3.19 2.33 -1.76
C SER A 19 2.85 1.74 -0.38
N MET A 20 3.50 2.23 0.68
CA MET A 20 3.28 1.88 2.09
C MET A 20 2.13 2.68 2.72
N GLN A 21 1.23 3.24 1.91
CA GLN A 21 0.01 3.89 2.38
C GLN A 21 -1.09 2.88 2.82
N CYS A 22 -0.85 1.58 2.60
CA CYS A 22 -1.50 0.48 3.32
C CYS A 22 -0.78 0.07 4.62
N SER A 23 0.23 0.78 5.15
CA SER A 23 0.95 0.31 6.35
C SER A 23 1.35 1.31 7.43
N ILE A 24 1.90 2.53 7.21
CA ILE A 24 2.38 3.34 8.38
C ILE A 24 2.37 4.85 8.12
N PHE A 25 1.79 5.64 9.05
CA PHE A 25 2.26 6.99 9.40
C PHE A 25 2.38 7.11 10.92
N ILE A 26 3.59 7.26 11.46
CA ILE A 26 3.79 7.79 12.81
C ILE A 26 4.66 9.03 12.68
N GLU A 27 4.05 10.21 12.83
CA GLU A 27 4.78 11.36 13.36
C GLU A 27 4.90 11.16 14.86
N ALA A 28 6.14 11.04 15.33
CA ALA A 28 6.48 10.88 16.73
C ALA A 28 6.15 12.14 17.52
N THR A 29 4.88 12.31 17.89
CA THR A 29 4.55 13.04 19.11
C THR A 29 4.80 12.09 20.28
N LYS A 30 5.77 12.48 21.11
CA LYS A 30 6.27 11.70 22.24
C LYS A 30 5.14 11.29 23.21
N SER A 31 5.28 10.07 23.74
CA SER A 31 4.98 9.64 25.12
C SER A 31 3.88 8.60 25.31
N ASN A 32 4.32 7.45 25.83
CA ASN A 32 3.62 6.46 26.66
C ASN A 32 2.10 6.30 26.48
N SER A 33 1.67 5.32 25.68
CA SER A 33 0.46 4.52 25.94
C SER A 33 0.35 3.40 24.91
N GLY A 34 -0.26 2.29 25.33
CA GLY A 34 -0.30 1.02 24.61
C GLY A 34 -0.60 1.15 23.12
N PHE A 35 0.08 0.31 22.34
CA PHE A 35 -0.17 0.04 20.93
C PHE A 35 -1.68 -0.22 20.75
N LYS A 36 -2.45 0.84 20.46
CA LYS A 36 -3.82 0.68 19.97
C LYS A 36 -3.66 -0.06 18.65
N ASN A 37 -4.41 -1.14 18.47
CA ASN A 37 -4.49 -1.86 17.20
C ASN A 37 -4.95 -0.89 16.10
N ILE A 38 -4.00 -0.22 15.46
CA ILE A 38 -4.24 0.64 14.31
C ILE A 38 -4.62 -0.33 13.20
N THR A 39 -5.93 -0.47 12.99
CA THR A 39 -6.47 -1.31 11.91
C THR A 39 -6.15 -0.56 10.62
N VAL A 40 -5.11 -0.99 9.92
CA VAL A 40 -4.71 -0.37 8.66
C VAL A 40 -5.71 -0.76 7.59
N ALA A 41 -6.57 0.17 7.20
CA ALA A 41 -7.64 -0.06 6.24
C ALA A 41 -7.32 0.66 4.92
N CYS A 42 -7.43 -0.08 3.83
CA CYS A 42 -7.40 0.45 2.47
C CYS A 42 -8.41 1.59 2.27
N ILE A 43 -8.00 2.69 1.62
CA ILE A 43 -8.92 3.81 1.35
C ILE A 43 -9.66 3.65 0.01
N ALA A 44 -10.78 4.36 -0.15
CA ALA A 44 -11.68 4.20 -1.30
C ALA A 44 -11.00 4.42 -2.65
N GLU A 45 -10.05 5.36 -2.75
CA GLU A 45 -9.35 5.65 -4.00
C GLU A 45 -8.34 4.55 -4.37
N GLU A 46 -7.65 3.95 -3.40
CA GLU A 46 -6.77 2.79 -3.63
C GLU A 46 -7.59 1.60 -4.13
N ARG A 47 -8.70 1.30 -3.44
CA ARG A 47 -9.66 0.28 -3.85
C ARG A 47 -10.14 0.49 -5.29
N LYS A 48 -10.50 1.73 -5.64
CA LYS A 48 -10.97 2.10 -6.98
C LYS A 48 -9.89 1.93 -8.04
N ALA A 49 -8.65 2.33 -7.75
CA ALA A 49 -7.52 2.16 -8.66
C ALA A 49 -7.23 0.67 -8.90
N LEU A 50 -7.21 -0.14 -7.84
CA LEU A 50 -7.02 -1.59 -7.92
C LEU A 50 -8.14 -2.26 -8.74
N LEU A 51 -9.41 -1.92 -8.50
CA LEU A 51 -10.53 -2.46 -9.27
C LEU A 51 -10.48 -2.05 -10.75
N LYS A 52 -10.05 -0.83 -11.06
CA LYS A 52 -9.81 -0.40 -12.45
C LYS A 52 -8.67 -1.21 -13.09
N HIS A 53 -7.60 -1.48 -12.33
CA HIS A 53 -6.49 -2.30 -12.80
C HIS A 53 -6.91 -3.76 -13.08
N LYS A 54 -7.73 -4.35 -12.19
CA LYS A 54 -8.31 -5.70 -12.34
C LYS A 54 -9.00 -5.91 -13.69
N GLN A 55 -9.68 -4.89 -14.22
CA GLN A 55 -10.36 -4.96 -15.53
C GLN A 55 -9.40 -5.15 -16.71
N GLY A 56 -8.14 -4.74 -16.57
CA GLY A 56 -7.12 -4.85 -17.62
C GLY A 56 -6.27 -6.11 -17.54
N LEU A 57 -6.42 -6.94 -16.50
CA LEU A 57 -5.59 -8.12 -16.27
C LEU A 57 -6.29 -9.40 -16.72
N LYS A 58 -5.53 -10.28 -17.38
CA LYS A 58 -5.91 -11.70 -17.51
C LYS A 58 -5.56 -12.39 -16.21
N ASP A 59 -6.52 -13.07 -15.60
CA ASP A 59 -6.35 -13.78 -14.34
C ASP A 59 -6.58 -15.29 -14.51
N PRO A 60 -5.66 -16.01 -15.20
CA PRO A 60 -5.80 -17.45 -15.41
C PRO A 60 -5.69 -18.25 -14.10
N SER A 61 -5.04 -17.71 -13.07
CA SER A 61 -4.88 -18.33 -11.76
C SER A 61 -6.04 -18.04 -10.79
N GLY A 62 -6.96 -17.13 -11.15
CA GLY A 62 -8.11 -16.76 -10.32
C GLY A 62 -7.74 -15.99 -9.05
N GLN A 63 -6.55 -15.40 -8.96
CA GLN A 63 -6.08 -14.72 -7.74
C GLN A 63 -6.86 -13.43 -7.46
N LEU A 64 -7.32 -12.76 -8.53
CA LEU A 64 -8.11 -11.53 -8.43
C LEU A 64 -9.55 -11.78 -7.99
N SER A 65 -9.98 -13.06 -7.87
CA SER A 65 -11.29 -13.42 -7.30
C SER A 65 -11.47 -12.92 -5.86
N THR A 66 -10.36 -12.82 -5.12
CA THR A 66 -10.33 -12.31 -3.73
C THR A 66 -10.48 -10.80 -3.62
N TRP A 67 -10.44 -10.07 -4.76
CA TRP A 67 -10.53 -8.62 -4.79
C TRP A 67 -12.00 -8.18 -4.69
N VAL A 68 -12.56 -8.33 -3.49
CA VAL A 68 -13.94 -8.03 -3.12
C VAL A 68 -14.02 -7.41 -1.72
N GLY A 69 -15.01 -6.54 -1.48
CA GLY A 69 -15.19 -5.86 -0.19
C GLY A 69 -14.42 -4.55 -0.05
N GLU A 70 -14.31 -4.05 1.18
CA GLU A 70 -13.75 -2.71 1.47
C GLU A 70 -12.29 -2.74 1.90
N ASP A 71 -11.91 -3.81 2.59
CA ASP A 71 -10.56 -3.99 3.12
C ASP A 71 -9.65 -4.61 2.06
N CYS A 72 -9.15 -3.79 1.14
CA CYS A 72 -8.30 -4.28 0.05
C CYS A 72 -6.95 -4.84 0.52
N CYS A 73 -6.52 -4.54 1.76
CA CYS A 73 -5.34 -5.16 2.38
C CYS A 73 -5.51 -6.67 2.60
N LYS A 74 -6.75 -7.19 2.55
CA LYS A 74 -7.03 -8.63 2.63
C LYS A 74 -7.05 -9.32 1.27
N TRP A 75 -6.91 -8.58 0.17
CA TRP A 75 -6.95 -9.16 -1.17
C TRP A 75 -5.65 -9.89 -1.48
N THR A 76 -5.75 -11.04 -2.14
CA THR A 76 -4.57 -11.82 -2.51
C THR A 76 -3.72 -11.02 -3.50
N GLY A 77 -2.43 -10.88 -3.18
CA GLY A 77 -1.48 -10.11 -3.98
C GLY A 77 -1.54 -8.60 -3.75
N VAL A 78 -2.35 -8.12 -2.81
CA VAL A 78 -2.31 -6.74 -2.32
C VAL A 78 -1.64 -6.76 -0.94
N GLY A 79 -0.41 -6.25 -0.87
CA GLY A 79 0.44 -6.26 0.32
C GLY A 79 1.84 -5.76 0.03
#